data_AF-A0A8B7DB42-F1
#
_entry.id   AF-A0A8B7DB42-F1
#
_cell.length_a   1.000
_cell.length_b   1.000
_cell.length_c   1.000
_cell.angle_alpha   90.00
_cell.angle_beta   90.00
_cell.angle_gamma   90.00
#
_symmetry.space_group_name_H-M   'P 1'
#
loop_
_entity.id
_entity.type
_entity.pdbx_description
1 polymer ?
#
loop_
_entity_poly.entity_id
_entity_poly.type
_entity_poly.pdbx_seq_one_letter_code
_entity_poly.pdbx_strand_id
1 'polypeptide(L)'
;MFASVVLSLLLFAKMFETKSNFSYDNTNKTSFEVVDGIARHEIHILIKKITKSADEITIDRFARQNDRNVADSIRKRKKRRHNIVLHKPTNWRHVWLKSRTGYFLQIEADGTVNGHINKTNYTKMELQVITPQIKRIVGVATGRFLAINKKGKVESKVISDQDTYFHEEMLETLDFSFSSIKYPKEIDNPPWYLGLKRKQGSTVKGRAKRASRTLQGDKATHFSITYADT
;
A
#
# COMPACT_ATOMS: atom_id res chain seq x y z
N MET A 1 -20.57 16.04 24.58
CA MET A 1 -19.33 15.53 23.94
C MET A 1 -18.87 14.17 24.48
N PHE A 2 -19.11 13.81 25.76
CA PHE A 2 -18.59 12.57 26.34
C PHE A 2 -19.35 11.28 25.96
N ALA A 3 -20.67 11.32 25.71
CA ALA A 3 -21.45 10.10 25.42
C ALA A 3 -21.11 9.40 24.09
N SER A 4 -20.66 10.14 23.08
CA SER A 4 -20.42 9.61 21.73
C SER A 4 -19.06 8.91 21.59
N VAL A 5 -18.02 9.39 22.27
CA VAL A 5 -16.73 8.71 22.33
C VAL A 5 -16.84 7.43 23.16
N VAL A 6 -17.64 7.45 24.24
CA VAL A 6 -17.94 6.27 25.06
C VAL A 6 -18.72 5.23 24.26
N LEU A 7 -19.67 5.64 23.40
CA LEU A 7 -20.43 4.70 22.57
C LEU A 7 -19.58 4.10 21.42
N SER A 8 -18.71 4.88 20.79
CA SER A 8 -17.78 4.34 19.77
C SER A 8 -16.72 3.45 20.38
N LEU A 9 -16.21 3.79 21.57
CA LEU A 9 -15.29 2.94 22.32
C LEU A 9 -15.97 1.68 22.85
N LEU A 10 -17.25 1.72 23.24
CA LEU A 10 -18.02 0.53 23.60
C LEU A 10 -18.27 -0.39 22.40
N LEU A 11 -18.60 0.18 21.23
CA LEU A 11 -18.71 -0.59 19.99
C LEU A 11 -17.36 -1.20 19.57
N PHE A 12 -16.27 -0.45 19.73
CA PHE A 12 -14.91 -0.91 19.40
C PHE A 12 -14.36 -1.94 20.40
N ALA A 13 -14.61 -1.76 21.71
CA ALA A 13 -14.23 -2.69 22.77
C ALA A 13 -14.96 -4.02 22.64
N LYS A 14 -16.27 -3.97 22.33
CA LYS A 14 -17.09 -5.17 22.12
C LYS A 14 -16.75 -5.91 20.83
N MET A 15 -16.14 -5.23 19.85
CA MET A 15 -15.54 -5.85 18.66
C MET A 15 -14.18 -6.53 18.95
N PHE A 16 -13.49 -6.19 20.05
CA PHE A 16 -12.18 -6.73 20.41
C PHE A 16 -12.23 -7.81 21.51
N GLU A 17 -13.19 -7.74 22.44
CA GLU A 17 -13.42 -8.76 23.48
C GLU A 17 -13.69 -10.16 22.90
N THR A 18 -14.08 -10.27 21.63
CA THR A 18 -14.31 -11.55 20.95
C THR A 18 -13.03 -12.24 20.43
N LYS A 19 -11.83 -11.66 20.65
CA LYS A 19 -10.54 -12.25 20.22
C LYS A 19 -9.68 -12.83 21.34
N SER A 20 -10.10 -12.82 22.60
CA SER A 20 -9.32 -13.40 23.69
C SER A 20 -10.11 -14.47 24.45
N ASN A 21 -10.00 -15.72 23.99
CA ASN A 21 -10.04 -16.90 24.86
C ASN A 21 -9.23 -18.00 24.16
N PHE A 22 -7.93 -18.01 24.42
CA PHE A 22 -7.00 -19.06 23.97
C PHE A 22 -7.01 -20.15 25.04
N SER A 23 -7.69 -21.26 24.78
CA SER A 23 -7.61 -22.48 25.58
C SER A 23 -6.78 -23.51 24.81
N TYR A 24 -5.74 -24.04 25.45
CA TYR A 24 -4.84 -25.04 24.88
C TYR A 24 -5.38 -26.43 25.24
N ASP A 25 -5.72 -27.24 24.23
CA ASP A 25 -5.92 -28.68 24.44
C ASP A 25 -5.13 -29.50 23.42
N ASN A 26 -4.45 -30.52 23.95
CA ASN A 26 -3.40 -31.33 23.35
C ASN A 26 -4.01 -32.57 22.70
N THR A 27 -4.65 -32.46 21.53
CA THR A 27 -4.85 -33.62 20.65
C THR A 27 -4.86 -33.24 19.17
N ASN A 28 -4.08 -33.99 18.39
CA ASN A 28 -3.84 -33.80 16.96
C ASN A 28 -5.13 -33.93 16.12
N LYS A 29 -5.68 -32.80 15.65
CA LYS A 29 -6.40 -32.62 14.36
C LYS A 29 -6.80 -31.15 14.20
N THR A 30 -6.09 -30.40 13.35
CA THR A 30 -6.53 -29.05 12.96
C THR A 30 -7.57 -29.13 11.86
N SER A 31 -8.84 -29.28 12.23
CA SER A 31 -9.96 -28.83 11.40
C SER A 31 -10.21 -27.35 11.71
N PHE A 32 -10.13 -26.51 10.69
CA PHE A 32 -10.46 -25.09 10.75
C PHE A 32 -11.98 -24.95 10.94
N GLU A 33 -12.46 -24.87 12.18
CA GLU A 33 -13.82 -24.42 12.44
C GLU A 33 -13.82 -22.89 12.51
N VAL A 34 -14.40 -22.28 11.47
CA VAL A 34 -14.75 -20.86 11.44
C VAL A 34 -15.90 -20.68 12.43
N VAL A 35 -15.59 -20.30 13.66
CA VAL A 35 -16.61 -19.92 14.65
C VAL A 35 -17.19 -18.57 14.20
N ASP A 36 -18.49 -18.60 13.89
CA ASP A 36 -19.26 -17.52 13.28
C ASP A 36 -19.05 -16.17 13.98
N GLY A 37 -18.40 -15.24 13.24
CA GLY A 37 -18.48 -13.82 13.55
C GLY A 37 -19.92 -13.36 13.39
N ILE A 38 -20.40 -12.54 14.34
CA ILE A 38 -21.73 -11.93 14.37
C ILE A 38 -22.24 -11.68 12.94
N ALA A 39 -23.28 -12.42 12.56
CA ALA A 39 -23.83 -12.36 11.20
C ALA A 39 -24.18 -10.90 10.87
N ARG A 40 -23.87 -10.47 9.63
CA ARG A 40 -24.16 -9.11 9.13
C ARG A 40 -25.59 -8.63 9.41
N HIS A 41 -26.52 -9.59 9.52
CA HIS A 41 -27.91 -9.37 9.88
C HIS A 41 -28.08 -8.77 11.30
N GLU A 42 -27.35 -9.25 12.29
CA GLU A 42 -27.45 -8.77 13.67
C GLU A 42 -26.87 -7.37 13.85
N ILE A 43 -25.74 -7.09 13.17
CA ILE A 43 -25.18 -5.74 13.07
C ILE A 43 -26.19 -4.78 12.43
N HIS A 44 -26.87 -5.23 11.37
CA HIS A 44 -27.87 -4.41 10.69
C HIS A 44 -29.11 -4.12 11.57
N ILE A 45 -29.56 -5.08 12.39
CA ILE A 45 -30.64 -4.89 13.37
C ILE A 45 -30.22 -3.89 14.45
N LEU A 46 -28.99 -4.01 14.98
CA LEU A 46 -28.49 -3.12 16.02
C LEU A 46 -28.38 -1.67 15.52
N ILE A 47 -27.85 -1.48 14.30
CA ILE A 47 -27.80 -0.17 13.65
C ILE A 47 -29.22 0.40 13.49
N LYS A 48 -30.20 -0.39 13.00
CA LYS A 48 -31.60 0.05 12.85
C LYS A 48 -32.25 0.48 14.17
N LYS A 49 -31.94 -0.19 15.28
CA LYS A 49 -32.44 0.18 16.62
C LYS A 49 -31.85 1.51 17.08
N ILE A 50 -30.54 1.71 16.91
CA ILE A 50 -29.84 2.94 17.29
C ILE A 50 -30.28 4.13 16.43
N THR A 51 -30.48 3.93 15.12
CA THR A 51 -30.96 4.99 14.21
C THR A 51 -32.43 5.34 14.45
N LYS A 52 -33.26 4.42 14.97
CA LYS A 52 -34.65 4.72 15.35
C LYS A 52 -34.76 5.53 16.64
N SER A 53 -33.80 5.42 17.55
CA SER A 53 -33.80 6.14 18.83
C SER A 53 -33.17 7.54 18.76
N ALA A 54 -32.57 7.90 17.62
CA ALA A 54 -31.95 9.19 17.40
C ALA A 54 -32.80 10.01 16.43
N ASP A 55 -33.08 11.27 16.75
CA ASP A 55 -33.85 12.15 15.88
C ASP A 55 -33.14 12.36 14.53
N GLU A 56 -33.93 12.40 13.45
CA GLU A 56 -33.45 12.49 12.06
C GLU A 56 -32.51 13.69 11.82
N ILE A 57 -32.79 14.83 12.47
CA ILE A 57 -31.97 16.04 12.44
C ILE A 57 -30.57 15.79 13.04
N THR A 58 -30.47 14.96 14.07
CA THR A 58 -29.20 14.62 14.74
C THR A 58 -28.37 13.69 13.86
N ILE A 59 -29.00 12.74 13.19
CA ILE A 59 -28.34 11.82 12.25
C ILE A 59 -27.79 12.59 11.04
N ASP A 60 -28.59 13.47 10.45
CA ASP A 60 -28.19 14.28 9.29
C ASP A 60 -27.07 15.26 9.65
N ARG A 61 -27.15 15.93 10.82
CA ARG A 61 -26.07 16.80 11.30
C ARG A 61 -24.77 16.03 11.51
N PHE A 62 -24.84 14.80 12.03
CA PHE A 62 -23.67 13.96 12.24
C PHE A 62 -23.07 13.46 10.92
N ALA A 63 -23.90 13.03 9.97
CA ALA A 63 -23.46 12.63 8.63
C ALA A 63 -22.72 13.77 7.92
N ARG A 64 -23.30 14.98 7.91
CA ARG A 64 -22.66 16.17 7.32
C ARG A 64 -21.34 16.53 8.01
N GLN A 65 -21.25 16.36 9.33
CA GLN A 65 -20.01 16.62 10.06
C GLN A 65 -18.92 15.60 9.72
N ASN A 66 -19.29 14.33 9.57
CA ASN A 66 -18.38 13.27 9.16
C ASN A 66 -17.87 13.49 7.72
N ASP A 67 -18.75 13.83 6.79
CA ASP A 67 -18.39 14.14 5.40
C ASP A 67 -17.43 15.33 5.31
N ARG A 68 -17.65 16.37 6.13
CA ARG A 68 -16.75 17.52 6.24
C ARG A 68 -15.38 17.12 6.80
N ASN A 69 -15.34 16.31 7.85
CA ASN A 69 -14.08 15.82 8.43
C ASN A 69 -13.29 14.97 7.42
N VAL A 70 -13.98 14.11 6.66
CA VAL A 70 -13.40 13.32 5.57
C VAL A 70 -12.85 14.25 4.48
N ALA A 71 -13.63 15.24 4.02
CA ALA A 71 -13.19 16.22 3.02
C ALA A 71 -11.97 17.04 3.47
N ASP A 72 -11.93 17.46 4.73
CA ASP A 72 -10.79 18.19 5.30
C ASP A 72 -9.54 17.32 5.43
N SER A 73 -9.71 16.04 5.80
CA SER A 73 -8.61 15.07 5.82
C SER A 73 -8.02 14.86 4.42
N ILE A 74 -8.88 14.75 3.39
CA ILE A 74 -8.50 14.66 1.97
C ILE A 74 -7.74 15.93 1.55
N ARG A 75 -8.25 17.12 1.91
CA ARG A 75 -7.64 18.42 1.58
C ARG A 75 -6.25 18.56 2.20
N LYS A 76 -6.10 18.22 3.49
CA LYS A 76 -4.79 18.23 4.18
C LYS A 76 -3.81 17.25 3.53
N ARG A 77 -4.27 16.03 3.17
CA ARG A 77 -3.44 15.02 2.48
C ARG A 77 -3.00 15.48 1.09
N LYS A 78 -3.89 16.13 0.32
CA LYS A 78 -3.56 16.75 -0.98
C LYS A 78 -2.48 17.84 -0.85
N LYS A 79 -2.60 18.74 0.14
CA LYS A 79 -1.61 19.80 0.38
C LYS A 79 -0.22 19.23 0.72
N ARG A 80 -0.17 18.20 1.58
CA ARG A 80 1.09 17.50 1.91
C ARG A 80 1.73 16.85 0.67
N ARG A 81 0.94 16.16 -0.16
CA ARG A 81 1.40 15.55 -1.43
C ARG A 81 2.03 16.57 -2.39
N HIS A 82 1.48 17.77 -2.50
CA HIS A 82 2.02 18.81 -3.38
C HIS A 82 3.40 19.31 -2.92
N ASN A 83 3.60 19.53 -1.61
CA ASN A 83 4.88 20.01 -1.10
C ASN A 83 6.02 19.00 -1.25
N ILE A 84 5.72 17.69 -1.20
CA ILE A 84 6.73 16.61 -1.33
C ILE A 84 7.45 16.65 -2.70
N VAL A 85 6.76 17.07 -3.77
CA VAL A 85 7.26 17.04 -5.16
C VAL A 85 8.49 17.94 -5.37
N LEU A 86 8.67 18.93 -4.51
CA LEU A 86 9.73 19.93 -4.63
C LEU A 86 11.00 19.58 -3.85
N HIS A 87 11.02 18.47 -3.11
CA HIS A 87 12.16 18.16 -2.25
C HIS A 87 13.27 17.45 -3.04
N LYS A 88 14.49 17.98 -2.93
CA LYS A 88 15.72 17.28 -3.32
C LYS A 88 15.90 16.06 -2.42
N PRO A 89 16.54 14.98 -2.91
CA PRO A 89 16.82 13.83 -2.06
C PRO A 89 17.79 14.22 -0.94
N THR A 90 17.50 13.75 0.27
CA THR A 90 18.36 13.95 1.45
C THR A 90 19.49 12.94 1.51
N ASN A 91 19.28 11.76 0.94
CA ASN A 91 20.28 10.71 0.82
C ASN A 91 19.92 9.83 -0.39
N TRP A 92 20.88 9.07 -0.92
CA TRP A 92 20.65 8.09 -1.97
C TRP A 92 21.63 6.93 -1.82
N ARG A 93 21.23 5.75 -2.30
CA ARG A 93 22.07 4.54 -2.27
C ARG A 93 21.85 3.72 -3.52
N HIS A 94 22.92 3.10 -4.02
CA HIS A 94 22.79 2.08 -5.06
C HIS A 94 22.30 0.77 -4.45
N VAL A 95 21.26 0.19 -5.04
CA VAL A 95 20.61 -1.02 -4.56
C VAL A 95 20.18 -1.92 -5.71
N TRP A 96 19.94 -3.18 -5.38
CA TRP A 96 19.11 -4.09 -6.15
C TRP A 96 17.82 -4.33 -5.39
N LEU A 97 16.69 -4.19 -6.10
CA LEU A 97 15.35 -4.49 -5.58
C LEU A 97 14.90 -5.83 -6.14
N LYS A 98 14.85 -6.87 -5.31
CA LYS A 98 14.43 -8.22 -5.75
C LYS A 98 13.06 -8.55 -5.22
N SER A 99 12.09 -8.75 -6.12
CA SER A 99 10.75 -9.20 -5.74
C SER A 99 10.79 -10.63 -5.20
N ARG A 100 9.90 -10.98 -4.26
CA ARG A 100 9.67 -12.38 -3.84
C ARG A 100 9.27 -13.32 -4.98
N THR A 101 8.87 -12.78 -6.14
CA THR A 101 8.66 -13.58 -7.35
C THR A 101 9.96 -14.04 -8.03
N GLY A 102 11.12 -13.63 -7.50
CA GLY A 102 12.45 -14.07 -7.94
C GLY A 102 13.17 -13.10 -8.89
N TYR A 103 12.55 -11.98 -9.24
CA TYR A 103 13.08 -11.04 -10.24
C TYR A 103 13.61 -9.75 -9.62
N PHE A 104 14.78 -9.32 -10.05
CA PHE A 104 15.29 -7.96 -9.84
C PHE A 104 14.52 -6.97 -10.72
N LEU A 105 14.15 -5.83 -10.16
CA LEU A 105 13.62 -4.70 -10.93
C LEU A 105 14.65 -4.26 -11.96
N GLN A 106 14.20 -3.97 -13.18
CA GLN A 106 15.04 -3.51 -14.27
C GLN A 106 14.36 -2.37 -15.02
N ILE A 107 15.16 -1.38 -15.43
CA ILE A 107 14.78 -0.37 -16.43
C ILE A 107 15.75 -0.54 -17.60
N GLU A 108 15.25 -1.11 -18.71
CA GLU A 108 16.03 -1.34 -19.93
C GLU A 108 16.36 -0.03 -20.66
N ALA A 109 17.31 -0.08 -21.61
CA ALA A 109 17.78 1.09 -22.35
C ALA A 109 16.65 1.84 -23.10
N ASP A 110 15.64 1.11 -23.59
CA ASP A 110 14.45 1.66 -24.24
C ASP A 110 13.46 2.31 -23.23
N GLY A 111 13.73 2.17 -21.93
CA GLY A 111 12.87 2.62 -20.84
C GLY A 111 11.83 1.60 -20.39
N THR A 112 11.83 0.39 -20.95
CA THR A 112 10.91 -0.66 -20.52
C THR A 112 11.20 -1.05 -19.08
N VAL A 113 10.16 -1.03 -18.24
CA VAL A 113 10.23 -1.53 -16.86
C VAL A 113 9.76 -2.96 -16.81
N ASN A 114 10.66 -3.85 -16.40
CA ASN A 114 10.39 -5.27 -16.28
C ASN A 114 11.18 -5.87 -15.10
N GLY A 115 11.34 -7.19 -15.09
CA GLY A 115 12.20 -7.86 -14.13
C GLY A 115 13.19 -8.79 -14.81
N HIS A 116 14.31 -9.07 -14.15
CA HIS A 116 15.34 -10.00 -14.60
C HIS A 116 15.77 -10.93 -13.46
N ILE A 117 16.07 -12.19 -13.76
CA ILE A 117 16.45 -13.17 -12.73
C ILE A 117 17.85 -12.88 -12.14
N ASN A 118 18.75 -12.30 -12.93
CA ASN A 118 20.12 -11.97 -12.53
C ASN A 118 20.34 -10.47 -12.37
N LYS A 119 21.35 -10.09 -11.57
CA LYS A 119 21.86 -8.72 -11.51
C LYS A 119 22.54 -8.37 -12.84
N THR A 120 22.06 -7.33 -13.50
CA THR A 120 22.63 -6.73 -14.72
C THR A 120 22.84 -5.23 -14.52
N ASN A 121 23.52 -4.56 -15.47
CA ASN A 121 23.71 -3.11 -15.46
C ASN A 121 22.37 -2.34 -15.33
N TYR A 122 21.30 -2.87 -15.92
CA TYR A 122 19.97 -2.25 -15.91
C TYR A 122 19.16 -2.56 -14.65
N THR A 123 19.64 -3.46 -13.78
CA THR A 123 18.98 -3.81 -12.50
C THR A 123 19.53 -3.03 -11.32
N LYS A 124 20.67 -2.34 -11.48
CA LYS A 124 21.21 -1.44 -10.45
C LYS A 124 20.32 -0.20 -10.41
N MET A 125 19.74 0.07 -9.24
CA MET A 125 18.85 1.20 -8.98
C MET A 125 19.51 2.16 -8.00
N GLU A 126 19.21 3.44 -8.12
CA GLU A 126 19.46 4.44 -7.09
C GLU A 126 18.15 4.65 -6.32
N LEU A 127 18.18 4.33 -5.03
CA LEU A 127 17.07 4.57 -4.11
C LEU A 127 17.29 5.92 -3.42
N GLN A 128 16.57 6.93 -3.88
CA GLN A 128 16.63 8.29 -3.36
C GLN A 128 15.65 8.47 -2.20
N VAL A 129 16.14 8.94 -1.05
CA VAL A 129 15.35 9.31 0.12
C VAL A 129 14.87 10.75 -0.03
N ILE A 130 13.57 10.95 -0.19
CA ILE A 130 12.95 12.28 -0.22
C ILE A 130 12.54 12.70 1.17
N THR A 131 11.86 11.78 1.87
CA THR A 131 11.58 11.83 3.30
C THR A 131 11.78 10.42 3.86
N PRO A 132 11.78 10.23 5.19
CA PRO A 132 11.96 8.89 5.77
C PRO A 132 11.02 7.83 5.16
N GLN A 133 9.77 8.19 4.85
CA GLN A 133 8.77 7.28 4.27
C GLN A 133 8.63 7.37 2.75
N ILE A 134 9.23 8.36 2.09
CA ILE A 134 9.01 8.61 0.65
C ILE A 134 10.31 8.47 -0.11
N LYS A 135 10.27 7.62 -1.14
CA LYS A 135 11.39 7.31 -2.00
C LYS A 135 11.12 7.69 -3.45
N ARG A 136 12.19 7.95 -4.20
CA ARG A 136 12.21 7.82 -5.65
C ARG A 136 13.18 6.70 -6.02
N ILE A 137 12.87 6.00 -7.10
CA ILE A 137 13.70 4.90 -7.61
C ILE A 137 14.14 5.30 -9.02
N VAL A 138 15.45 5.29 -9.26
CA VAL A 138 16.06 5.68 -10.54
C VAL A 138 16.89 4.53 -11.08
N GLY A 139 16.77 4.20 -12.37
CA GLY A 139 17.67 3.23 -13.00
C GLY A 139 19.06 3.83 -13.17
N VAL A 140 20.10 3.27 -12.55
CA VAL A 140 21.45 3.86 -12.58
C VAL A 140 21.97 3.96 -14.01
N ALA A 141 21.83 2.88 -14.79
CA ALA A 141 22.30 2.86 -16.18
C ALA A 141 21.53 3.79 -17.13
N THR A 142 20.27 4.13 -16.81
CA THR A 142 19.39 4.85 -17.73
C THR A 142 19.06 6.28 -17.28
N GLY A 143 19.34 6.63 -16.02
CA GLY A 143 18.94 7.89 -15.41
C GLY A 143 17.43 8.10 -15.32
N ARG A 144 16.62 7.08 -15.64
CA ARG A 144 15.15 7.19 -15.71
C ARG A 144 14.51 6.89 -14.36
N PHE A 145 13.55 7.72 -13.98
CA PHE A 145 12.72 7.54 -12.79
C PHE A 145 11.68 6.45 -13.02
N LEU A 146 11.53 5.54 -12.07
CA LEU A 146 10.40 4.63 -12.00
C LEU A 146 9.12 5.42 -11.70
N ALA A 147 8.01 5.07 -12.35
CA ALA A 147 6.74 5.75 -12.19
C ALA A 147 5.55 4.79 -12.21
N ILE A 148 4.47 5.16 -11.51
CA ILE A 148 3.14 4.56 -11.68
C ILE A 148 2.20 5.63 -12.22
N ASN A 149 1.70 5.43 -13.43
CA ASN A 149 0.78 6.40 -14.05
C ASN A 149 -0.68 6.19 -13.63
N LYS A 150 -1.54 7.10 -14.09
CA LYS A 150 -2.99 7.10 -13.78
C LYS A 150 -3.76 5.83 -14.17
N LYS A 151 -3.22 5.01 -15.07
CA LYS A 151 -3.82 3.72 -15.48
C LYS A 151 -3.28 2.54 -14.64
N GLY A 152 -2.42 2.81 -13.65
CA GLY A 152 -1.72 1.81 -12.86
C GLY A 152 -0.60 1.10 -13.63
N LYS A 153 -0.20 1.59 -14.79
CA LYS A 153 0.94 1.02 -15.53
C LYS A 153 2.22 1.50 -14.86
N VAL A 154 3.09 0.55 -14.52
CA VAL A 154 4.47 0.83 -14.12
C VAL A 154 5.25 1.15 -15.38
N GLU A 155 5.92 2.28 -15.38
CA GLU A 155 6.72 2.77 -16.49
C GLU A 155 7.92 3.55 -15.98
N SER A 156 8.75 4.07 -16.89
CA SER A 156 9.86 4.94 -16.53
C SER A 156 9.72 6.29 -17.23
N LYS A 157 10.28 7.33 -16.61
CA LYS A 157 10.19 8.72 -17.07
C LYS A 157 11.56 9.40 -16.98
N VAL A 158 11.83 10.30 -17.92
CA VAL A 158 13.06 11.12 -17.90
C VAL A 158 12.93 12.27 -16.90
N ILE A 159 11.73 12.82 -16.76
CA ILE A 159 11.44 13.95 -15.86
C ILE A 159 10.65 13.43 -14.67
N SER A 160 11.13 13.75 -13.46
CA SER A 160 10.46 13.40 -12.20
C SER A 160 9.23 14.28 -12.00
N ASP A 161 8.13 13.64 -11.63
CA ASP A 161 6.91 14.28 -11.14
C ASP A 161 6.26 13.39 -10.07
N GLN A 162 5.04 13.73 -9.62
CA GLN A 162 4.32 13.00 -8.58
C GLN A 162 4.16 11.49 -8.84
N ASP A 163 4.15 11.06 -10.10
CA ASP A 163 3.99 9.64 -10.44
C ASP A 163 5.25 8.83 -10.08
N THR A 164 6.37 9.50 -9.80
CA THR A 164 7.70 8.90 -9.50
C THR A 164 8.00 8.72 -8.02
N TYR A 165 7.08 9.11 -7.14
CA TYR A 165 7.27 9.05 -5.69
C TYR A 165 6.49 7.87 -5.10
N PHE A 166 7.15 7.17 -4.19
CA PHE A 166 6.63 5.96 -3.55
C PHE A 166 6.67 6.07 -2.04
N HIS A 167 5.61 5.64 -1.36
CA HIS A 167 5.68 5.30 0.06
C HIS A 167 6.42 3.97 0.19
N GLU A 168 7.50 3.98 0.97
CA GLU A 168 8.22 2.78 1.40
C GLU A 168 7.66 2.32 2.74
N GLU A 169 7.35 1.04 2.84
CA GLU A 169 6.88 0.40 4.07
C GLU A 169 7.61 -0.92 4.27
N MET A 170 8.19 -1.10 5.46
CA MET A 170 8.74 -2.38 5.89
C MET A 170 7.58 -3.29 6.31
N LEU A 171 7.54 -4.49 5.74
CA LEU A 171 6.52 -5.50 6.01
C LEU A 171 6.95 -6.37 7.18
N GLU A 172 6.00 -7.08 7.79
CA GLU A 172 6.26 -8.04 8.88
C GLU A 172 7.30 -9.09 8.51
N THR A 173 7.39 -9.41 7.23
CA THR A 173 8.31 -10.41 6.69
C THR A 173 9.69 -9.85 6.32
N LEU A 174 10.05 -8.66 6.82
CA LEU A 174 11.32 -7.93 6.61
C LEU A 174 11.63 -7.50 5.17
N ASP A 175 10.72 -7.76 4.22
CA ASP A 175 10.73 -7.14 2.91
C ASP A 175 10.11 -5.75 2.94
N PHE A 176 10.31 -5.00 1.87
CA PHE A 176 9.74 -3.68 1.67
C PHE A 176 8.67 -3.70 0.59
N SER A 177 7.67 -2.85 0.75
CA SER A 177 6.73 -2.51 -0.31
C SER A 177 6.89 -1.05 -0.73
N PHE A 178 6.61 -0.78 -2.00
CA PHE A 178 6.64 0.57 -2.57
C PHE A 178 5.28 0.87 -3.18
N SER A 179 4.51 1.80 -2.62
CA SER A 179 3.20 2.19 -3.15
C SER A 179 3.19 3.61 -3.69
N SER A 180 2.42 3.87 -4.74
CA SER A 180 2.31 5.20 -5.32
C SER A 180 1.85 6.20 -4.26
N ILE A 181 2.55 7.33 -4.11
CA ILE A 181 2.05 8.38 -3.23
C ILE A 181 0.78 9.02 -3.78
N LYS A 182 0.43 8.83 -5.06
CA LYS A 182 -0.64 9.56 -5.76
C LYS A 182 -1.87 8.71 -6.03
N TYR A 183 -1.66 7.42 -6.32
CA TYR A 183 -2.73 6.50 -6.73
C TYR A 183 -2.91 5.34 -5.74
N PRO A 184 -4.15 4.84 -5.56
CA PRO A 184 -5.39 5.34 -6.17
C PRO A 184 -5.77 6.72 -5.60
N LYS A 185 -6.66 7.43 -6.31
CA LYS A 185 -7.17 8.72 -5.84
C LYS A 185 -8.26 8.55 -4.77
N GLU A 186 -9.05 7.50 -4.90
CA GLU A 186 -10.10 7.10 -3.95
C GLU A 186 -9.46 6.51 -2.70
N ILE A 187 -9.88 6.98 -1.53
CA ILE A 187 -9.31 6.57 -0.23
C ILE A 187 -9.68 5.13 0.12
N ASP A 188 -10.87 4.69 -0.28
CA ASP A 188 -11.37 3.35 0.03
C ASP A 188 -10.71 2.26 -0.82
N ASN A 189 -10.02 2.66 -1.89
CA ASN A 189 -9.30 1.72 -2.73
C ASN A 189 -7.93 1.38 -2.12
N PRO A 190 -7.52 0.10 -2.22
CA PRO A 190 -6.22 -0.33 -1.70
C PRO A 190 -5.07 0.40 -2.41
N PRO A 191 -3.95 0.67 -1.71
CA PRO A 191 -2.80 1.34 -2.31
C PRO A 191 -2.29 0.63 -3.57
N TRP A 192 -1.78 1.40 -4.53
CA TRP A 192 -1.22 0.84 -5.75
C TRP A 192 0.27 0.57 -5.57
N TYR A 193 0.62 -0.70 -5.49
CA TYR A 193 1.98 -1.15 -5.23
C TYR A 193 2.75 -1.36 -6.53
N LEU A 194 4.04 -1.05 -6.48
CA LEU A 194 5.01 -1.60 -7.42
C LEU A 194 5.01 -3.12 -7.27
N GLY A 195 5.03 -3.85 -8.37
CA GLY A 195 5.19 -5.29 -8.31
C GLY A 195 5.75 -5.90 -9.59
N LEU A 196 6.45 -7.01 -9.43
CA LEU A 196 6.94 -7.86 -10.52
C LEU A 196 6.26 -9.22 -10.45
N LYS A 197 5.92 -9.77 -11.60
CA LYS A 197 5.37 -11.11 -11.72
C LYS A 197 6.11 -11.89 -12.80
N ARG A 198 5.96 -13.21 -12.76
CA ARG A 198 6.43 -14.09 -13.85
C ARG A 198 5.80 -13.66 -15.17
N LYS A 199 6.60 -13.59 -16.23
CA LYS A 199 6.11 -13.45 -17.61
C LYS A 199 5.80 -14.85 -18.14
N GLN A 200 4.61 -15.04 -18.72
CA GLN A 200 4.30 -16.30 -19.39
C GLN A 200 5.31 -16.55 -20.52
N GLY A 201 5.81 -17.78 -20.62
CA GLY A 201 6.81 -18.17 -21.62
C GLY A 201 8.23 -17.65 -21.36
N SER A 202 8.53 -17.07 -20.18
CA SER A 202 9.90 -16.70 -19.83
C SER A 202 10.21 -16.97 -18.36
N THR A 203 11.35 -17.63 -18.11
CA THR A 203 11.89 -17.82 -16.76
C THR A 203 12.91 -16.74 -16.42
N VAL A 204 13.57 -16.17 -17.43
CA VAL A 204 14.62 -15.15 -17.28
C VAL A 204 14.03 -13.76 -17.07
N LYS A 205 13.02 -13.38 -17.85
CA LYS A 205 12.38 -12.07 -17.77
C LYS A 205 11.07 -12.13 -16.97
N GLY A 206 10.98 -11.32 -15.93
CA GLY A 206 9.74 -10.96 -15.27
C GLY A 206 8.97 -9.89 -16.04
N ARG A 207 7.79 -9.54 -15.55
CA ARG A 207 6.95 -8.45 -16.08
C ARG A 207 6.46 -7.59 -14.94
N ALA A 208 6.44 -6.28 -15.13
CA ALA A 208 5.78 -5.38 -14.19
C ALA A 208 4.29 -5.71 -14.08
N LYS A 209 3.81 -5.97 -12.85
CA LYS A 209 2.39 -6.12 -12.55
C LYS A 209 1.76 -4.73 -12.62
N ARG A 210 0.54 -4.63 -13.15
CA ARG A 210 -0.20 -3.38 -13.15
C ARG A 210 -0.54 -3.04 -11.70
N ALA A 211 -0.11 -1.88 -11.22
CA ALA A 211 -0.25 -1.43 -9.84
C ALA A 211 -1.73 -1.28 -9.44
N SER A 212 -2.62 -0.97 -10.38
CA SER A 212 -4.06 -0.96 -10.12
C SER A 212 -4.68 -2.35 -9.89
N ARG A 213 -3.87 -3.42 -9.95
CA ARG A 213 -4.29 -4.82 -9.75
C ARG A 213 -3.43 -5.50 -8.69
N THR A 214 -2.69 -4.74 -7.89
CA THR A 214 -1.96 -5.25 -6.74
C THR A 214 -2.81 -5.17 -5.49
N LEU A 215 -2.63 -6.14 -4.61
CA LEU A 215 -3.25 -6.18 -3.29
C LEU A 215 -2.15 -6.23 -2.22
N GLN A 216 -2.49 -5.76 -1.03
CA GLN A 216 -1.62 -5.92 0.15
C GLN A 216 -1.39 -7.42 0.40
N GLY A 217 -0.13 -7.82 0.58
CA GLY A 217 0.27 -9.22 0.76
C GLY A 217 0.61 -9.98 -0.53
N ASP A 218 0.42 -9.38 -1.71
CA ASP A 218 0.89 -9.96 -2.96
C ASP A 218 2.41 -10.18 -2.92
N LYS A 219 2.90 -11.42 -3.07
CA LYS A 219 4.35 -11.71 -3.19
C LYS A 219 5.03 -10.86 -4.27
N ALA A 220 4.31 -10.53 -5.34
CA ALA A 220 4.79 -9.64 -6.40
C ALA A 220 5.26 -8.26 -5.91
N THR A 221 4.70 -7.77 -4.80
CA THR A 221 4.89 -6.42 -4.27
C THR A 221 5.91 -6.33 -3.14
N HIS A 222 6.40 -7.48 -2.67
CA HIS A 222 7.40 -7.56 -1.60
C HIS A 222 8.78 -7.60 -2.23
N PHE A 223 9.64 -6.66 -1.86
CA PHE A 223 10.99 -6.53 -2.38
C PHE A 223 12.01 -6.60 -1.24
N SER A 224 13.02 -7.44 -1.40
CA SER A 224 14.24 -7.30 -0.60
C SER A 224 15.13 -6.22 -1.21
N ILE A 225 15.82 -5.49 -0.35
CA ILE A 225 16.79 -4.46 -0.73
C ILE A 225 18.18 -5.01 -0.44
N THR A 226 19.02 -5.12 -1.48
CA THR A 226 20.43 -5.45 -1.33
C THR A 226 21.27 -4.27 -1.78
N TYR A 227 22.18 -3.80 -0.93
CA TYR A 227 23.09 -2.71 -1.30
C TYR A 227 24.03 -3.17 -2.41
N ALA A 228 24.21 -2.30 -3.40
CA ALA A 228 25.19 -2.47 -4.45
C ALA A 228 26.42 -1.69 -4.08
N ASP A 229 27.57 -2.36 -4.08
CA ASP A 229 28.85 -1.70 -3.86
C ASP A 229 29.02 -0.58 -4.90
N THR A 230 29.57 0.53 -4.43
CA THR A 230 29.87 1.73 -5.24
C THR A 230 30.98 1.45 -6.22
#